data_AF-A0A8T2QF02-F1
#
_entry.id   AF-A0A8T2QF02-F1
#
_cell.length_a   1.000
_cell.length_b   1.000
_cell.length_c   1.000
_cell.angle_alpha   90.00
_cell.angle_beta   90.00
_cell.angle_gamma   90.00
#
_symmetry.space_group_name_H-M   'P 1'
#
loop_
_entity.id
_entity.type
_entity.pdbx_description
1 polymer ?
#
loop_
_entity_poly.entity_id
_entity_poly.type
_entity_poly.pdbx_seq_one_letter_code
_entity_poly.pdbx_strand_id
1 'polypeptide(L)'
;MQQQTCHRKRNLFVAEKVAYALSQGLKVIVCIGETLEQRESGQALIVVAEQLKAISGKVSDWGNIVLAYEPVWAIGTGKVATPAQAQEVL
;
A
#
# COMPACT_ATOMS: atom_id res chain seq x y z
N MET A 1 -1.08 -2.27 -7.37
CA MET A 1 -0.15 -1.18 -7.76
C MET A 1 -0.37 -0.49 -9.13
N GLN A 2 -0.64 -1.20 -10.25
CA GLN A 2 -0.75 -0.55 -11.59
C GLN A 2 -1.72 0.65 -11.64
N GLN A 3 -2.83 0.63 -10.89
CA GLN A 3 -3.74 1.77 -10.80
C GLN A 3 -3.24 2.95 -9.94
N GLN A 4 -2.32 2.73 -9.00
CA GLN A 4 -1.70 3.77 -8.16
C GLN A 4 -0.50 4.42 -8.86
N THR A 5 0.23 3.66 -9.68
CA THR A 5 1.35 4.18 -10.49
C THR A 5 0.83 4.93 -11.72
N CYS A 6 -0.21 4.43 -12.39
CA CYS A 6 -0.78 5.06 -13.60
C CYS A 6 -1.70 6.25 -13.30
N HIS A 7 -2.31 6.28 -12.11
CA HIS A 7 -3.00 7.45 -11.58
C HIS A 7 -2.33 7.82 -10.26
N ARG A 8 -1.60 8.94 -10.23
CA ARG A 8 -0.99 9.57 -9.04
C ARG A 8 -2.03 9.88 -7.95
N LYS A 9 -2.61 8.84 -7.36
CA LYS A 9 -3.67 8.90 -6.37
C LYS A 9 -3.01 9.14 -5.01
N ARG A 10 -3.40 10.25 -4.37
CA ARG A 10 -2.94 10.63 -3.03
C ARG A 10 -3.43 9.62 -1.99
N ASN A 11 -2.65 9.36 -0.94
CA ASN A 11 -2.99 8.41 0.13
C ASN A 11 -4.41 8.61 0.69
N LEU A 12 -4.84 9.87 0.82
CA LEU A 12 -6.19 10.24 1.27
C LEU A 12 -7.30 9.71 0.36
N PHE A 13 -7.10 9.73 -0.97
CA PHE A 13 -8.11 9.24 -1.92
C PHE A 13 -8.27 7.71 -1.85
N VAL A 14 -7.17 7.00 -1.57
CA VAL A 14 -7.23 5.55 -1.31
C VAL A 14 -8.02 5.31 -0.02
N ALA A 15 -7.70 6.03 1.05
CA ALA A 15 -8.41 5.90 2.33
C ALA A 15 -9.93 6.17 2.21
N GLU A 16 -10.33 7.20 1.45
CA GLU A 16 -11.74 7.50 1.17
C GLU A 16 -12.46 6.35 0.45
N LYS A 17 -11.80 5.75 -0.55
CA LYS A 17 -12.36 4.61 -1.28
C LYS A 17 -12.49 3.36 -0.40
N VAL A 18 -11.50 3.11 0.45
CA VAL A 18 -11.52 1.98 1.38
C VAL A 18 -12.67 2.16 2.37
N ALA A 19 -12.76 3.34 2.99
CA ALA A 19 -13.84 3.65 3.93
C ALA A 19 -15.23 3.54 3.28
N TYR A 20 -15.38 4.03 2.04
CA TYR A 20 -16.63 3.88 1.30
C TYR A 20 -16.95 2.43 0.95
N ALA A 21 -15.98 1.66 0.46
CA ALA A 21 -16.21 0.25 0.12
C ALA A 21 -16.61 -0.57 1.36
N LEU A 22 -15.98 -0.31 2.51
CA LEU A 22 -16.34 -0.93 3.79
C LEU A 22 -17.72 -0.52 4.26
N SER A 23 -18.14 0.74 4.06
CA SER A 23 -19.50 1.18 4.42
C SER A 23 -20.59 0.51 3.58
N GLN A 24 -20.24 0.01 2.39
CA GLN A 24 -21.11 -0.80 1.54
C GLN A 24 -21.04 -2.31 1.87
N GLY A 25 -20.31 -2.72 2.90
CA GLY A 25 -20.16 -4.12 3.31
C GLY A 25 -19.23 -4.94 2.42
N LEU A 26 -18.41 -4.30 1.58
CA LEU A 26 -17.43 -5.00 0.75
C LEU A 26 -16.19 -5.36 1.56
N LYS A 27 -15.59 -6.50 1.23
CA LYS A 27 -14.22 -6.84 1.66
C LYS A 27 -13.23 -6.17 0.73
N VAL A 28 -12.21 -5.52 1.29
CA VAL A 28 -11.30 -4.66 0.53
C VAL A 28 -9.88 -5.19 0.61
N ILE A 29 -9.24 -5.33 -0.55
CA ILE A 29 -7.79 -5.56 -0.64
C ILE A 29 -7.12 -4.22 -0.92
N VAL A 30 -6.25 -3.78 -0.02
CA VAL A 30 -5.52 -2.52 -0.14
C VAL A 30 -4.07 -2.82 -0.51
N CYS A 31 -3.64 -2.29 -1.66
CA CYS A 31 -2.25 -2.37 -2.08
C CYS A 31 -1.43 -1.24 -1.46
N ILE A 32 -0.32 -1.58 -0.83
CA ILE A 32 0.68 -0.67 -0.26
C ILE A 32 2.06 -1.02 -0.79
N GLY A 33 2.97 -0.05 -0.80
CA GLY A 33 4.34 -0.27 -1.27
C GLY A 33 5.01 1.00 -1.78
N GLU A 34 6.31 0.88 -1.99
CA GLU A 34 7.22 1.96 -2.34
C GLU A 34 7.77 1.83 -3.77
N THR A 35 8.21 2.95 -4.35
CA THR A 35 8.97 2.99 -5.61
C THR A 35 10.43 2.57 -5.39
N LEU A 36 11.15 2.27 -6.48
CA LEU A 36 12.57 1.93 -6.39
C LEU A 36 13.37 3.06 -5.75
N GLU A 37 13.10 4.29 -6.15
CA GLU A 37 13.77 5.50 -5.64
C GLU A 37 13.52 5.70 -4.13
N GLN A 38 12.30 5.44 -3.67
CA GLN A 38 11.95 5.49 -2.25
C GLN A 38 12.66 4.40 -1.45
N ARG A 39 12.88 3.22 -2.04
CA ARG A 39 13.66 2.16 -1.41
C ARG A 39 15.15 2.47 -1.37
N GLU A 40 15.72 2.90 -2.48
CA GLU A 40 17.15 3.25 -2.59
C GLU A 40 17.52 4.46 -1.72
N SER A 41 16.56 5.33 -1.43
CA SER A 41 16.72 6.44 -0.46
C SER A 41 16.45 6.05 1.01
N GLY A 42 16.19 4.77 1.31
CA GLY A 42 15.92 4.29 2.67
C GLY A 42 14.56 4.72 3.24
N GLN A 43 13.64 5.19 2.40
CA GLN A 43 12.33 5.70 2.82
C GLN A 43 11.20 4.67 2.73
N ALA A 44 11.49 3.42 2.37
CA ALA A 44 10.48 2.37 2.17
C ALA A 44 9.49 2.25 3.33
N LEU A 45 10.00 2.16 4.56
CA LEU A 45 9.16 2.07 5.77
C LEU A 45 8.33 3.33 6.01
N ILE A 46 8.90 4.51 5.74
CA ILE A 46 8.21 5.79 5.92
C ILE A 46 7.02 5.88 4.97
N VAL A 47 7.22 5.55 3.70
CA VAL A 47 6.18 5.58 2.67
C VAL A 47 5.04 4.62 3.01
N VAL A 48 5.37 3.39 3.39
CA VAL A 48 4.38 2.39 3.77
C VAL A 48 3.62 2.81 5.04
N ALA A 49 4.32 3.35 6.05
CA ALA A 49 3.69 3.85 7.26
C ALA A 49 2.74 5.02 6.98
N GLU A 50 3.08 5.94 6.07
CA GLU A 50 2.21 7.05 5.66
C GLU A 50 0.96 6.57 4.94
N GLN A 51 1.09 5.55 4.07
CA GLN A 51 -0.05 4.94 3.39
C GLN A 51 -1.01 4.29 4.40
N LEU A 52 -0.47 3.51 5.34
CA LEU A 52 -1.25 2.88 6.42
C LEU A 52 -1.91 3.91 7.33
N LYS A 53 -1.18 4.98 7.70
CA LYS A 53 -1.70 6.06 8.55
C LYS A 53 -2.88 6.80 7.90
N ALA A 54 -2.83 7.00 6.58
CA ALA A 54 -3.95 7.62 5.88
C ALA A 54 -5.21 6.74 5.94
N ILE A 55 -5.06 5.41 5.84
CA ILE A 55 -6.17 4.45 5.91
C ILE A 55 -6.71 4.36 7.34
N SER A 56 -5.83 4.22 8.34
CA SER A 56 -6.23 4.14 9.75
C SER A 56 -6.93 5.41 10.25
N GLY A 57 -6.61 6.57 9.66
CA GLY A 57 -7.33 7.82 9.95
C GLY A 57 -8.77 7.86 9.47
N LYS A 58 -9.22 6.92 8.63
CA LYS A 58 -10.57 6.85 8.07
C LYS A 58 -11.32 5.56 8.39
N VAL A 59 -10.61 4.54 8.86
CA VAL A 59 -11.13 3.20 9.06
C VAL A 59 -10.73 2.66 10.43
N SER A 60 -11.72 2.25 11.21
CA SER A 60 -11.55 1.65 12.53
C SER A 60 -11.65 0.12 12.52
N ASP A 61 -12.44 -0.47 11.61
CA ASP A 61 -12.61 -1.91 11.47
C ASP A 61 -11.70 -2.47 10.38
N TRP A 62 -10.74 -3.30 10.79
CA TRP A 62 -9.77 -3.96 9.91
C TRP A 62 -10.17 -5.40 9.55
N GLY A 63 -11.25 -5.95 10.12
CA GLY A 63 -11.64 -7.35 9.92
C GLY A 63 -12.02 -7.69 8.48
N ASN A 64 -12.44 -6.70 7.69
CA ASN A 64 -12.78 -6.84 6.28
C ASN A 64 -11.71 -6.28 5.33
N ILE A 65 -10.50 -6.00 5.84
CA ILE A 65 -9.38 -5.45 5.07
C ILE A 65 -8.27 -6.49 4.97
N VAL A 66 -7.76 -6.69 3.75
CA VAL A 66 -6.52 -7.42 3.49
C VAL A 66 -5.49 -6.43 2.97
N LEU A 67 -4.33 -6.37 3.63
CA LEU A 67 -3.19 -5.58 3.16
C LEU A 67 -2.35 -6.42 2.19
N ALA A 68 -2.10 -5.89 1.01
CA ALA A 68 -1.20 -6.46 0.02
C ALA A 68 0.03 -5.57 -0.11
N TYR A 69 1.17 -6.01 0.42
CA TYR A 69 2.44 -5.35 0.21
C TYR A 69 3.01 -5.73 -1.16
N GLU A 70 3.09 -4.75 -2.05
CA GLU A 70 3.55 -4.90 -3.43
C GLU A 70 4.67 -3.88 -3.70
N PRO A 71 5.96 -4.22 -3.52
CA PRO A 71 7.05 -3.33 -3.89
C PRO A 71 7.00 -3.02 -5.40
N VAL A 72 6.73 -1.76 -5.78
CA VAL A 72 6.51 -1.36 -7.19
C VAL A 72 7.69 -1.76 -8.05
N TRP A 73 8.89 -1.64 -7.49
CA TRP A 73 10.15 -1.91 -8.16
C TRP A 73 10.40 -3.38 -8.46
N ALA A 74 9.61 -4.30 -7.91
CA ALA A 74 9.69 -5.74 -8.20
C ALA A 74 8.65 -6.21 -9.24
N ILE A 75 7.82 -5.30 -9.77
CA ILE A 75 6.78 -5.61 -10.76
C ILE A 75 7.33 -5.40 -12.17
N GLY A 76 7.58 -6.48 -12.91
CA GLY A 76 7.93 -6.43 -14.34
C GLY A 76 9.34 -5.88 -14.66
N THR A 77 10.19 -5.67 -13.65
CA THR A 77 11.56 -5.15 -13.77
C THR A 77 12.64 -6.23 -13.80
N GLY A 78 12.26 -7.50 -13.59
CA GLY A 78 13.20 -8.62 -13.41
C GLY A 78 13.92 -8.64 -12.05
N LYS A 79 13.69 -7.64 -11.18
CA LYS A 79 14.15 -7.64 -9.79
C LYS A 79 13.09 -8.27 -8.90
N VAL A 80 13.48 -9.20 -8.04
CA VAL A 80 12.57 -9.90 -7.12
C VAL A 80 12.94 -9.51 -5.69
N ALA A 81 11.96 -9.06 -4.91
CA ALA A 81 12.16 -8.82 -3.49
C ALA A 81 12.44 -10.16 -2.78
N THR A 82 13.50 -10.21 -1.99
CA THR A 82 13.78 -11.39 -1.16
C THR A 82 12.77 -11.51 -0.02
N PRO A 83 12.51 -12.72 0.51
CA PRO A 83 11.61 -12.89 1.66
C PRO A 83 12.01 -12.02 2.86
N ALA A 84 13.32 -11.86 3.11
CA ALA A 84 13.83 -11.00 4.17
C ALA A 84 13.47 -9.52 3.96
N GLN A 85 13.51 -9.04 2.72
CA GLN A 85 13.12 -7.66 2.37
C GLN A 85 11.63 -7.41 2.48
N ALA A 86 10.79 -8.44 2.32
CA ALA A 86 9.36 -8.35 2.60
C ALA A 86 9.09 -8.33 4.10
N GLN A 87 9.79 -9.18 4.87
CA GLN A 87 9.66 -9.25 6.32
C GLN A 87 10.17 -7.98 7.04
N GLU A 88 11.08 -7.23 6.43
CA GLU A 88 11.53 -5.95 6.98
C GLU A 88 10.40 -4.91 7.01
N VAL A 89 9.43 -5.02 6.10
CA VAL A 89 8.35 -4.04 5.90
C VAL A 89 7.03 -4.47 6.54
N LEU A 90 6.82 -5.79 6.70
CA LEU A 90 5.64 -6.42 7.30
C LEU A 90 5.88 -6.85 8.75
#